data_AF-A0A359BD26-F1
#
_entry.id   AF-A0A359BD26-F1
#
_cell.length_a   1.000
_cell.length_b   1.000
_cell.length_c   1.000
_cell.angle_alpha   90.00
_cell.angle_beta   90.00
_cell.angle_gamma   90.00
#
_symmetry.space_group_name_H-M   'P 1'
#
loop_
_entity.id
_entity.type
_entity.pdbx_description
1 polymer ?
#
loop_
_entity_poly.entity_id
_entity_poly.type
_entity_poly.pdbx_seq_one_letter_code
_entity_poly.pdbx_strand_id
1 'polypeptide(L)'
;FASLLLAAGEQTKIEDYAVGQNLTTLRNRVNELGVSEPLVQRQGRSRIVVELPGVQDTATAKRVLGATANLEFRLEALPDSPVRDTQQYEFRANERVAQLERDIITTGNSVSDARSSFDENGMPQVNISLDASGGRRMADVTKTSVGRRMAVIFIESRTRDDVDRLTGERKKIRYKEQGIISLATIQAVLGNQFRITGLDSAREASELALLLRAGALAAPIYFVEERTIGPSLGAENIRSGMNSLVTGFVLVMVFMLATYRGFGVIANVALAVNVVLLVAVMSLLQAVLTLPGIAGIVLTVGMAVDANVLIFSRIREERVRGLADPQAVRVGFERAFVTILDSNITTLLVAIILAGIGSGPVKGFAITLAIGICTSLFTATLITRLLVEGLFGHRYLPKWAL
;
A
#
# COMPACT_ATOMS: atom_id res chain seq x y z
N PHE A 1 -26.82 -38.92 0.15
CA PHE A 1 -25.84 -37.83 0.31
C PHE A 1 -26.59 -36.55 0.60
N ALA A 2 -26.61 -36.09 1.86
CA ALA A 2 -27.20 -34.80 2.20
C ALA A 2 -26.12 -33.71 2.00
N SER A 3 -26.29 -32.84 1.01
CA SER A 3 -25.43 -31.69 0.79
C SER A 3 -26.03 -30.47 1.48
N LEU A 4 -25.38 -30.00 2.55
CA LEU A 4 -25.71 -28.73 3.20
C LEU A 4 -25.12 -27.60 2.34
N LEU A 5 -25.98 -26.82 1.68
CA LEU A 5 -25.59 -25.59 0.99
C LEU A 5 -25.82 -24.40 1.93
N LEU A 6 -24.79 -23.59 2.13
CA LEU A 6 -24.90 -22.33 2.88
C LEU A 6 -25.77 -21.33 2.11
N ALA A 7 -26.64 -20.60 2.82
CA ALA A 7 -27.38 -19.50 2.23
C ALA A 7 -26.44 -18.39 1.74
N ALA A 8 -26.73 -17.76 0.60
CA ALA A 8 -25.86 -16.75 -0.04
C ALA A 8 -25.54 -15.55 0.88
N GLY A 9 -26.48 -15.15 1.74
CA GLY A 9 -26.26 -14.10 2.75
C GLY A 9 -25.25 -14.50 3.83
N GLU A 10 -25.22 -15.78 4.21
CA GLU A 10 -24.30 -16.32 5.22
C GLU A 10 -22.88 -16.44 4.65
N GLN A 11 -22.76 -16.84 3.38
CA GLN A 11 -21.46 -16.86 2.67
C GLN A 11 -20.81 -15.48 2.62
N THR A 12 -21.60 -14.44 2.31
CA THR A 12 -21.07 -13.06 2.22
C THR A 12 -20.57 -12.56 3.58
N LYS A 13 -21.28 -12.86 4.67
CA LYS A 13 -20.83 -12.52 6.04
C LYS A 13 -19.52 -13.22 6.40
N ILE A 14 -19.39 -14.51 6.07
CA ILE A 14 -18.18 -15.28 6.31
C ILE A 14 -17.00 -14.72 5.49
N GLU A 15 -17.25 -14.37 4.22
CA GLU A 15 -16.24 -13.71 3.36
C GLU A 15 -15.78 -12.38 3.96
N ASP A 16 -16.72 -11.51 4.34
CA ASP A 16 -16.41 -10.20 4.91
C ASP A 16 -15.66 -10.30 6.23
N TYR A 17 -16.08 -11.21 7.11
CA TYR A 17 -15.37 -11.51 8.35
C TYR A 17 -13.95 -12.01 8.08
N ALA A 18 -13.79 -12.97 7.16
CA ALA A 18 -12.48 -13.55 6.84
C ALA A 18 -11.53 -12.51 6.24
N VAL A 19 -12.02 -11.66 5.33
CA VAL A 19 -11.22 -10.58 4.73
C VAL A 19 -10.88 -9.50 5.78
N GLY A 20 -11.84 -9.10 6.62
CA GLY A 20 -11.61 -8.12 7.68
C GLY A 20 -10.58 -8.59 8.72
N GLN A 21 -10.68 -9.85 9.15
CA GLN A 21 -9.71 -10.47 10.06
C GLN A 21 -8.33 -10.56 9.41
N ASN A 22 -8.25 -11.10 8.17
CA ASN A 22 -6.98 -11.20 7.45
C ASN A 22 -6.32 -9.84 7.22
N LEU A 23 -7.11 -8.78 6.97
CA LEU A 23 -6.60 -7.43 6.80
C LEU A 23 -5.98 -6.90 8.09
N THR A 24 -6.57 -7.19 9.25
CA THR A 24 -6.00 -6.83 10.57
C THR A 24 -4.70 -7.61 10.82
N THR A 25 -4.70 -8.92 10.61
CA THR A 25 -3.52 -9.79 10.72
C THR A 25 -2.39 -9.33 9.80
N LEU A 26 -2.68 -9.02 8.54
CA LEU A 26 -1.69 -8.51 7.59
C LEU A 26 -1.14 -7.15 8.02
N ARG A 27 -1.96 -6.22 8.51
CA ARG A 27 -1.47 -4.94 9.06
C ARG A 27 -0.46 -5.15 10.18
N ASN A 28 -0.78 -6.02 11.14
CA ASN A 28 0.13 -6.31 12.25
C ASN A 28 1.44 -6.93 11.73
N ARG A 29 1.37 -7.90 10.83
CA ARG A 29 2.55 -8.52 10.21
C ARG A 29 3.44 -7.53 9.49
N VAL A 30 2.83 -6.59 8.77
CA VAL A 30 3.60 -5.59 8.04
C VAL A 30 4.28 -4.62 8.99
N ASN A 31 3.61 -4.18 10.06
CA ASN A 31 4.23 -3.32 11.07
C ASN A 31 5.46 -3.99 11.71
N GLU A 32 5.40 -5.30 11.91
CA GLU A 32 6.50 -6.08 12.47
C GLU A 32 7.70 -6.26 11.52
N LEU A 33 7.51 -6.09 10.21
CA LEU A 33 8.61 -6.07 9.23
C LEU A 33 9.46 -4.79 9.32
N GLY A 34 9.06 -3.82 10.14
CA GLY A 34 9.81 -2.58 10.34
C GLY A 34 9.79 -1.63 9.14
N VAL A 35 8.81 -1.77 8.25
CA VAL A 35 8.65 -0.90 7.07
C VAL A 35 7.99 0.41 7.46
N SER A 36 8.45 1.51 6.86
CA SER A 36 7.87 2.84 7.08
C SER A 36 6.64 3.03 6.20
N GLU A 37 5.47 3.32 6.78
CA GLU A 37 4.23 3.64 6.03
C GLU A 37 3.69 2.54 5.09
N PRO A 38 3.46 1.31 5.59
CA PRO A 38 2.85 0.27 4.77
C PRO A 38 1.39 0.55 4.42
N LEU A 39 0.99 0.21 3.19
CA LEU A 39 -0.39 0.28 2.76
C LEU A 39 -1.01 -1.13 2.76
N VAL A 40 -2.00 -1.37 3.63
CA VAL A 40 -2.79 -2.62 3.63
C VAL A 40 -4.26 -2.29 3.48
N GLN A 41 -4.82 -2.59 2.31
CA GLN A 41 -6.18 -2.24 1.94
C GLN A 41 -6.91 -3.39 1.26
N ARG A 42 -8.22 -3.49 1.50
CA ARG A 42 -9.10 -4.40 0.77
C ARG A 42 -9.30 -3.89 -0.66
N GLN A 43 -9.15 -4.77 -1.63
CA GLN A 43 -9.41 -4.49 -3.04
C GLN A 43 -10.55 -5.40 -3.53
N GLY A 44 -11.74 -4.84 -3.73
CA GLY A 44 -12.92 -5.61 -4.11
C GLY A 44 -13.37 -6.59 -3.02
N ARG A 45 -14.00 -7.71 -3.42
CA ARG A 45 -14.63 -8.65 -2.47
C ARG A 45 -13.66 -9.58 -1.75
N SER A 46 -12.62 -10.07 -2.43
CA SER A 46 -11.78 -11.17 -1.93
C SER A 46 -10.27 -10.94 -2.08
N ARG A 47 -9.83 -9.70 -2.35
CA ARG A 47 -8.40 -9.38 -2.49
C ARG A 47 -7.98 -8.35 -1.46
N ILE A 48 -6.70 -8.42 -1.09
CA ILE A 48 -6.03 -7.46 -0.20
C ILE A 48 -4.77 -7.02 -0.94
N VAL A 49 -4.59 -5.70 -1.08
CA VAL A 49 -3.38 -5.09 -1.61
C VAL A 49 -2.49 -4.73 -0.44
N VAL A 50 -1.22 -5.13 -0.53
CA VAL A 50 -0.17 -4.83 0.44
C VAL A 50 0.97 -4.15 -0.30
N GLU A 51 1.27 -2.89 0.06
CA GLU A 51 2.42 -2.15 -0.45
C GLU A 51 3.44 -1.98 0.66
N LEU A 52 4.67 -2.42 0.40
CA LEU A 52 5.77 -2.42 1.35
C LEU A 52 6.90 -1.52 0.83
N PRO A 53 6.88 -0.21 1.13
CA PRO A 53 7.97 0.68 0.72
C PRO A 53 9.27 0.30 1.44
N GLY A 54 10.38 0.31 0.71
CA GLY A 54 11.72 0.14 1.28
C GLY A 54 12.10 -1.29 1.70
N VAL A 55 11.28 -2.31 1.43
CA VAL A 55 11.65 -3.71 1.71
C VAL A 55 12.78 -4.16 0.79
N GLN A 56 13.91 -4.54 1.39
CA GLN A 56 15.07 -5.08 0.67
C GLN A 56 14.91 -6.57 0.39
N ASP A 57 14.41 -7.34 1.36
CA ASP A 57 14.19 -8.79 1.24
C ASP A 57 12.70 -9.12 1.04
N THR A 58 12.29 -9.14 -0.23
CA THR A 58 10.92 -9.50 -0.59
C THR A 58 10.60 -10.96 -0.31
N ALA A 59 11.59 -11.86 -0.25
CA ALA A 59 11.35 -13.26 0.04
C ALA A 59 10.96 -13.48 1.51
N THR A 60 11.64 -12.78 2.43
CA THR A 60 11.28 -12.80 3.85
C THR A 60 9.92 -12.14 4.08
N ALA A 61 9.65 -11.00 3.45
CA ALA A 61 8.33 -10.36 3.54
C ALA A 61 7.21 -11.27 3.03
N LYS A 62 7.40 -11.95 1.89
CA LYS A 62 6.42 -12.91 1.35
C LYS A 62 6.17 -14.07 2.31
N ARG A 63 7.22 -14.60 2.94
CA ARG A 63 7.11 -15.71 3.91
C ARG A 63 6.28 -15.29 5.11
N VAL A 64 6.57 -14.12 5.69
CA VAL A 64 5.86 -13.61 6.88
C VAL A 64 4.41 -13.27 6.56
N LEU A 65 4.13 -12.67 5.40
CA LEU A 65 2.76 -12.29 5.01
C LEU A 65 1.92 -13.50 4.56
N GLY A 66 2.52 -14.44 3.84
CA GLY A 66 1.85 -15.64 3.33
C GLY A 66 1.74 -16.78 4.34
N ALA A 67 2.50 -16.76 5.45
CA ALA A 67 2.50 -17.83 6.44
C ALA A 67 1.11 -18.00 7.08
N THR A 68 0.49 -19.15 6.88
CA THR A 68 -0.77 -19.53 7.54
C THR A 68 -0.48 -20.23 8.88
N ALA A 69 0.49 -19.69 9.63
CA ALA A 69 0.84 -20.20 10.94
C ALA A 69 -0.31 -19.95 11.91
N ASN A 70 -0.87 -21.01 12.48
CA ASN A 70 -1.74 -20.95 13.64
C ASN A 70 -1.15 -21.84 14.75
N LEU A 71 -1.39 -21.46 15.99
CA LEU A 71 -1.05 -22.28 17.15
C LEU A 71 -2.30 -22.81 17.83
N GLU A 72 -2.21 -24.04 18.29
CA GLU A 72 -3.20 -24.64 19.19
C GLU A 72 -2.49 -25.15 20.45
N PHE A 73 -3.10 -24.87 21.60
CA PHE A 73 -2.63 -25.35 22.89
C PHE A 73 -3.55 -26.47 23.34
N ARG A 74 -2.99 -27.66 23.60
CA ARG A 74 -3.73 -28.86 23.98
C ARG A 74 -3.03 -29.63 25.10
N LEU A 75 -3.77 -30.42 25.87
CA LEU A 75 -3.17 -31.30 26.88
C LEU A 75 -2.71 -32.62 26.25
N GLU A 76 -1.64 -33.20 26.82
CA GLU A 76 -1.26 -34.57 26.55
C GLU A 76 -2.35 -35.51 27.10
N ALA A 77 -2.76 -36.47 26.28
CA ALA A 77 -3.76 -37.46 26.64
C ALA A 77 -3.27 -38.33 27.80
N LEU A 78 -4.19 -38.71 28.69
CA LEU A 78 -3.89 -39.69 29.73
C LEU A 78 -3.80 -41.10 29.10
N PRO A 79 -3.04 -42.03 29.70
CA PRO A 79 -2.89 -43.39 29.16
C PRO A 79 -4.22 -44.12 28.88
N ASP A 80 -5.25 -43.85 29.69
CA ASP A 80 -6.58 -44.48 29.59
C ASP A 80 -7.62 -43.62 28.83
N SER A 81 -7.21 -42.53 28.18
CA SER A 81 -8.12 -41.65 27.44
C SER A 81 -8.74 -42.38 26.23
N PRO A 82 -10.06 -42.27 25.99
CA PRO A 82 -10.71 -42.89 24.84
C PRO A 82 -10.12 -42.42 23.50
N VAL A 83 -9.94 -43.33 22.54
CA VAL A 83 -9.39 -43.03 21.20
C VAL A 83 -10.21 -41.96 20.46
N ARG A 84 -11.51 -41.86 20.73
CA ARG A 84 -12.39 -40.84 20.12
C ARG A 84 -12.07 -39.42 20.57
N ASP A 85 -11.51 -39.25 21.76
CA ASP A 85 -11.27 -37.96 22.42
C ASP A 85 -9.78 -37.57 22.31
N THR A 86 -8.96 -38.43 21.69
CA THR A 86 -7.53 -38.23 21.48
C THR A 86 -7.21 -38.11 19.99
N GLN A 87 -6.06 -37.52 19.71
CA GLN A 87 -5.48 -37.42 18.38
C GLN A 87 -3.96 -37.48 18.50
N GLN A 88 -3.33 -38.28 17.64
CA GLN A 88 -1.88 -38.42 17.57
C GLN A 88 -1.29 -37.29 16.73
N TYR A 89 -0.19 -36.72 17.20
CA TYR A 89 0.59 -35.70 16.50
C TYR A 89 2.08 -36.08 16.52
N GLU A 90 2.77 -35.77 15.44
CA GLU A 90 4.22 -35.92 15.31
C GLU A 90 4.92 -34.65 15.82
N PHE A 91 6.11 -34.82 16.39
CA PHE A 91 6.97 -33.69 16.72
C PHE A 91 7.62 -33.14 15.46
N ARG A 92 7.80 -31.82 15.40
CA ARG A 92 8.42 -31.18 14.23
C ARG A 92 9.92 -31.46 14.13
N ALA A 93 10.59 -31.59 15.28
CA ALA A 93 12.04 -31.76 15.37
C ALA A 93 12.50 -33.22 15.23
N ASN A 94 11.62 -34.21 15.45
CA ASN A 94 11.97 -35.62 15.43
C ASN A 94 10.74 -36.51 15.14
N GLU A 95 10.96 -37.76 14.75
CA GLU A 95 9.90 -38.74 14.46
C GLU A 95 9.17 -39.26 15.73
N ARG A 96 9.26 -38.53 16.85
CA ARG A 96 8.49 -38.88 18.04
C ARG A 96 7.04 -38.49 17.82
N VAL A 97 6.16 -39.19 18.54
CA VAL A 97 4.72 -38.93 18.52
C VAL A 97 4.22 -38.72 19.95
N ALA A 98 3.19 -37.89 20.10
CA ALA A 98 2.42 -37.80 21.33
C ALA A 98 0.93 -37.84 21.01
N GLN A 99 0.17 -38.45 21.91
CA GLN A 99 -1.29 -38.37 21.87
C GLN A 99 -1.74 -37.16 22.68
N LEU A 100 -2.55 -36.33 22.06
CA LEU A 100 -3.12 -35.12 22.65
C LEU A 100 -4.63 -35.26 22.75
N GLU A 101 -5.22 -34.59 23.71
CA GLU A 101 -6.68 -34.41 23.76
C GLU A 101 -7.15 -33.60 22.54
N ARG A 102 -8.38 -33.86 22.08
CA ARG A 102 -8.99 -33.10 20.98
C ARG A 102 -9.41 -31.69 21.38
N ASP A 103 -9.63 -31.47 22.68
CA ASP A 103 -10.05 -30.18 23.21
C ASP A 103 -8.92 -29.16 23.10
N ILE A 104 -9.27 -27.99 22.55
CA ILE A 104 -8.35 -26.87 22.36
C ILE A 104 -8.51 -25.92 23.55
N ILE A 105 -7.42 -25.73 24.31
CA ILE A 105 -7.38 -24.80 25.46
C ILE A 105 -7.52 -23.37 24.96
N THR A 106 -6.63 -23.00 24.03
CA THR A 106 -6.64 -21.70 23.36
C THR A 106 -5.93 -21.79 22.02
N THR A 107 -6.01 -20.72 21.24
CA THR A 107 -5.33 -20.61 19.93
C THR A 107 -4.41 -19.41 19.90
N GLY A 108 -3.56 -19.34 18.87
CA GLY A 108 -2.69 -18.18 18.62
C GLY A 108 -3.44 -16.85 18.51
N ASN A 109 -4.74 -16.85 18.18
CA ASN A 109 -5.55 -15.62 18.11
C ASN A 109 -5.74 -14.92 19.46
N SER A 110 -5.54 -15.64 20.56
CA SER A 110 -5.61 -15.05 21.90
C SER A 110 -4.26 -14.56 22.42
N VAL A 111 -3.22 -14.55 21.58
CA VAL A 111 -1.90 -14.01 21.95
C VAL A 111 -1.90 -12.51 21.73
N SER A 112 -1.65 -11.76 22.80
CA SER A 112 -1.58 -10.30 22.80
C SER A 112 -0.16 -9.77 22.59
N ASP A 113 0.85 -10.49 23.09
CA ASP A 113 2.27 -10.22 22.86
C ASP A 113 3.09 -11.52 22.90
N ALA A 114 4.18 -11.57 22.16
CA ALA A 114 5.13 -12.68 22.19
C ALA A 114 6.55 -12.15 21.95
N ARG A 115 7.51 -12.49 22.80
CA ARG A 115 8.90 -12.00 22.70
C ARG A 115 9.89 -13.15 22.83
N SER A 116 10.86 -13.20 21.92
CA SER A 116 12.01 -14.09 22.06
C SER A 116 12.93 -13.59 23.18
N SER A 117 13.37 -14.48 24.04
CA SER A 117 14.31 -14.25 25.13
C SER A 117 15.23 -15.45 25.25
N PHE A 118 16.24 -15.35 26.11
CA PHE A 118 17.00 -16.50 26.59
C PHE A 118 16.58 -16.84 28.01
N ASP A 119 16.66 -18.11 28.38
CA ASP A 119 16.53 -18.58 29.76
C ASP A 119 17.85 -18.36 30.54
N GLU A 120 17.85 -18.72 31.82
CA GLU A 120 19.03 -18.58 32.71
C GLU A 120 20.22 -19.44 32.26
N ASN A 121 19.98 -20.46 31.44
CA ASN A 121 21.00 -21.37 30.90
C ASN A 121 21.46 -20.96 29.49
N GLY A 122 20.98 -19.82 28.96
CA GLY A 122 21.28 -19.35 27.62
C GLY A 122 20.53 -20.08 26.49
N MET A 123 19.53 -20.90 26.81
CA MET A 123 18.67 -21.55 25.81
C MET A 123 17.59 -20.57 25.31
N PRO A 124 17.25 -20.59 24.02
CA PRO A 124 16.22 -19.72 23.47
C PRO A 124 14.83 -20.11 23.99
N GLN A 125 14.04 -19.10 24.36
CA GLN A 125 12.64 -19.23 24.80
C GLN A 125 11.76 -18.13 24.19
N VAL A 126 10.45 -18.36 24.14
CA VAL A 126 9.47 -17.34 23.76
C VAL A 126 8.53 -17.07 24.94
N ASN A 127 8.53 -15.84 25.43
CA ASN A 127 7.57 -15.37 26.43
C ASN A 127 6.28 -14.98 25.73
N ILE A 128 5.16 -15.56 26.13
CA ILE A 128 3.83 -15.33 25.55
C ILE A 128 2.97 -14.62 26.58
N SER A 129 2.27 -13.59 26.12
CA SER A 129 1.16 -12.95 26.83
C SER A 129 -0.12 -13.21 26.06
N LEU A 130 -1.15 -13.68 26.76
CA LEU A 130 -2.49 -13.86 26.23
C LEU A 130 -3.36 -12.63 26.53
N ASP A 131 -4.42 -12.47 25.76
CA ASP A 131 -5.52 -11.57 26.08
C ASP A 131 -6.31 -12.08 27.32
N ALA A 132 -7.24 -11.27 27.81
CA ALA A 132 -8.04 -11.61 28.99
C ALA A 132 -8.91 -12.87 28.80
N SER A 133 -9.35 -13.18 27.58
CA SER A 133 -10.18 -14.35 27.28
C SER A 133 -9.35 -15.63 27.25
N GLY A 134 -8.22 -15.60 26.54
CA GLY A 134 -7.26 -16.69 26.47
C GLY A 134 -6.62 -16.99 27.82
N GLY A 135 -6.24 -15.95 28.57
CA GLY A 135 -5.69 -16.11 29.92
C GLY A 135 -6.65 -16.78 30.89
N ARG A 136 -7.96 -16.47 30.83
CA ARG A 136 -8.98 -17.17 31.65
C ARG A 136 -9.10 -18.64 31.26
N ARG A 137 -9.26 -18.95 29.96
CA ARG A 137 -9.32 -20.34 29.48
C ARG A 137 -8.09 -21.15 29.88
N MET A 138 -6.91 -20.54 29.76
CA MET A 138 -5.64 -21.15 30.17
C MET A 138 -5.61 -21.41 31.68
N ALA A 139 -6.00 -20.44 32.49
CA ALA A 139 -6.06 -20.60 33.95
C ALA A 139 -7.06 -21.67 34.38
N ASP A 140 -8.25 -21.70 33.77
CA ASP A 140 -9.31 -22.65 34.10
C ASP A 140 -8.87 -24.10 33.84
N VAL A 141 -8.22 -24.36 32.69
CA VAL A 141 -7.71 -25.69 32.34
C VAL A 141 -6.50 -26.08 33.19
N THR A 142 -5.55 -25.16 33.38
CA THR A 142 -4.32 -25.46 34.12
C THR A 142 -4.54 -25.62 35.63
N LYS A 143 -5.62 -25.04 36.18
CA LYS A 143 -6.01 -25.20 37.60
C LYS A 143 -6.15 -26.67 38.03
N THR A 144 -6.67 -27.53 37.16
CA THR A 144 -6.87 -28.96 37.43
C THR A 144 -5.85 -29.85 36.74
N SER A 145 -4.93 -29.26 35.97
CA SER A 145 -3.98 -29.98 35.10
C SER A 145 -2.51 -29.72 35.47
N VAL A 146 -2.24 -29.20 36.67
CA VAL A 146 -0.87 -29.07 37.19
C VAL A 146 -0.21 -30.45 37.26
N GLY A 147 1.02 -30.57 36.78
CA GLY A 147 1.76 -31.82 36.64
C GLY A 147 1.49 -32.59 35.33
N ARG A 148 0.45 -32.22 34.57
CA ARG A 148 0.23 -32.75 33.21
C ARG A 148 1.11 -32.04 32.19
N ARG A 149 1.33 -32.67 31.02
CA ARG A 149 2.02 -32.03 29.91
C ARG A 149 1.05 -31.30 29.00
N MET A 150 1.48 -30.15 28.49
CA MET A 150 0.77 -29.33 27.52
C MET A 150 1.60 -29.25 26.25
N ALA A 151 0.95 -29.52 25.12
CA ALA A 151 1.51 -29.39 23.81
C ALA A 151 1.14 -28.07 23.16
N VAL A 152 2.11 -27.51 22.43
CA VAL A 152 1.90 -26.42 21.48
C VAL A 152 2.02 -27.00 20.09
N ILE A 153 0.94 -26.94 19.32
CA ILE A 153 0.85 -27.47 17.97
C ILE A 153 0.99 -26.29 17.01
N PHE A 154 1.97 -26.38 16.11
CA PHE A 154 2.12 -25.46 14.99
C PHE A 154 1.39 -26.02 13.77
N ILE A 155 0.50 -25.23 13.21
CA ILE A 155 -0.30 -25.58 12.05
C ILE A 155 0.08 -24.64 10.92
N GLU A 156 0.58 -25.20 9.82
CA GLU A 156 0.93 -24.47 8.60
C GLU A 156 0.17 -25.07 7.41
N SER A 157 -0.39 -24.24 6.53
CA SER A 157 -0.93 -24.73 5.26
C SER A 157 0.17 -24.73 4.21
N ARG A 158 0.41 -25.91 3.61
CA ARG A 158 1.33 -26.07 2.49
C ARG A 158 0.58 -26.46 1.22
N THR A 159 1.19 -26.16 0.08
CA THR A 159 0.72 -26.57 -1.24
C THR A 159 1.69 -27.59 -1.82
N ARG A 160 1.14 -28.70 -2.33
CA ARG A 160 1.88 -29.65 -3.15
C ARG A 160 1.26 -29.67 -4.55
N ASP A 161 2.11 -29.77 -5.57
CA ASP A 161 1.67 -30.09 -6.91
C ASP A 161 1.25 -31.57 -6.91
N ASP A 162 -0.05 -31.80 -7.08
CA ASP A 162 -0.60 -33.12 -7.36
C ASP A 162 -0.80 -33.26 -8.85
N VAL A 163 -0.57 -34.45 -9.37
CA VAL A 163 -0.78 -34.76 -10.78
C VAL A 163 -2.01 -35.65 -10.82
N ASP A 164 -3.10 -35.12 -11.37
CA ASP A 164 -4.31 -35.89 -11.55
C ASP A 164 -3.99 -37.06 -12.49
N ARG A 165 -4.03 -38.29 -11.96
CA ARG A 165 -3.64 -39.50 -12.68
C ARG A 165 -4.56 -39.81 -13.87
N LEU A 166 -5.73 -39.19 -13.95
CA LEU A 166 -6.72 -39.40 -15.02
C LEU A 166 -6.60 -38.38 -16.15
N THR A 167 -6.23 -37.14 -15.86
CA THR A 167 -6.18 -36.04 -16.86
C THR A 167 -4.77 -35.55 -17.17
N GLY A 168 -3.77 -35.94 -16.38
CA GLY A 168 -2.39 -35.45 -16.50
C GLY A 168 -2.22 -33.98 -16.09
N GLU A 169 -3.28 -33.32 -15.61
CA GLU A 169 -3.22 -31.93 -15.18
C GLU A 169 -2.55 -31.81 -13.81
N ARG A 170 -1.67 -30.81 -13.69
CA ARG A 170 -1.05 -30.44 -12.42
C ARG A 170 -2.02 -29.60 -11.62
N LYS A 171 -2.55 -30.16 -10.54
CA LYS A 171 -3.43 -29.47 -9.59
C LYS A 171 -2.69 -29.22 -8.29
N LYS A 172 -2.60 -27.95 -7.87
CA LYS A 172 -2.09 -27.62 -6.54
C LYS A 172 -3.11 -28.02 -5.48
N ILE A 173 -2.83 -29.11 -4.76
CA ILE A 173 -3.61 -29.50 -3.59
C ILE A 173 -3.03 -28.87 -2.33
N ARG A 174 -3.91 -28.42 -1.44
CA ARG A 174 -3.55 -27.83 -0.16
C ARG A 174 -3.68 -28.89 0.92
N TYR A 175 -2.66 -29.00 1.77
CA TYR A 175 -2.73 -29.80 2.97
C TYR A 175 -2.30 -28.96 4.18
N LYS A 176 -2.80 -29.33 5.35
CA LYS A 176 -2.37 -28.73 6.62
C LYS A 176 -1.27 -29.64 7.17
N GLU A 177 -0.09 -29.09 7.35
CA GLU A 177 0.97 -29.71 8.11
C GLU A 177 0.79 -29.27 9.57
N GLN A 178 0.73 -30.24 10.48
CA GLN A 178 0.52 -30.00 11.91
C GLN A 178 1.62 -30.75 12.65
N GLY A 179 2.33 -30.06 13.54
CA GLY A 179 3.40 -30.68 14.32
C GLY A 179 3.53 -30.07 15.70
N ILE A 180 3.91 -30.88 16.68
CA ILE A 180 4.21 -30.41 18.03
C ILE A 180 5.56 -29.68 17.98
N ILE A 181 5.56 -28.42 18.40
CA ILE A 181 6.79 -27.61 18.55
C ILE A 181 7.31 -27.61 19.99
N SER A 182 6.43 -27.86 20.97
CA SER A 182 6.81 -27.92 22.38
C SER A 182 5.84 -28.83 23.12
N LEU A 183 6.37 -29.70 23.97
CA LEU A 183 5.61 -30.48 24.94
C LEU A 183 6.24 -30.29 26.32
N ALA A 184 5.59 -29.50 27.17
CA ALA A 184 6.15 -29.07 28.45
C ALA A 184 5.22 -29.43 29.61
N THR A 185 5.81 -29.70 30.78
CA THR A 185 5.04 -30.01 31.99
C THR A 185 4.52 -28.72 32.62
N ILE A 186 3.23 -28.67 32.96
CA ILE A 186 2.60 -27.55 33.65
C ILE A 186 3.07 -27.56 35.11
N GLN A 187 3.92 -26.62 35.51
CA GLN A 187 4.48 -26.54 36.86
C GLN A 187 3.58 -25.80 37.85
N ALA A 188 2.77 -24.88 37.36
CA ALA A 188 1.84 -24.08 38.15
C ALA A 188 0.65 -23.67 37.28
N VAL A 189 -0.40 -23.13 37.91
CA VAL A 189 -1.54 -22.55 37.19
C VAL A 189 -1.04 -21.42 36.30
N LEU A 190 -1.24 -21.54 35.00
CA LEU A 190 -0.79 -20.54 34.03
C LEU A 190 -1.87 -19.47 33.91
N GLY A 191 -1.49 -18.23 34.19
CA GLY A 191 -2.36 -17.07 33.98
C GLY A 191 -2.39 -16.64 32.51
N ASN A 192 -2.31 -15.33 32.30
CA ASN A 192 -2.15 -14.76 30.96
C ASN A 192 -0.72 -14.83 30.43
N GLN A 193 0.29 -15.13 31.26
CA GLN A 193 1.68 -15.15 30.86
C GLN A 193 2.30 -16.53 31.07
N PHE A 194 3.00 -17.03 30.06
CA PHE A 194 3.79 -18.26 30.15
C PHE A 194 4.94 -18.22 29.12
N ARG A 195 5.84 -19.22 29.18
CA ARG A 195 7.00 -19.31 28.28
C ARG A 195 7.00 -20.64 27.54
N ILE A 196 7.43 -20.61 26.29
CA ILE A 196 7.75 -21.80 25.49
C ILE A 196 9.28 -21.96 25.51
N THR A 197 9.76 -23.12 25.94
CA THR A 197 11.19 -23.48 25.97
C THR A 197 11.44 -24.66 25.04
N GLY A 198 12.72 -25.01 24.82
CA GLY A 198 13.09 -26.17 23.99
C GLY A 198 13.08 -25.89 22.48
N LEU A 199 13.34 -24.64 22.10
CA LEU A 199 13.50 -24.23 20.70
C LEU A 199 14.94 -24.51 20.25
N ASP A 200 15.13 -24.85 18.97
CA ASP A 200 16.43 -25.31 18.46
C ASP A 200 17.41 -24.15 18.22
N SER A 201 16.89 -22.93 17.98
CA SER A 201 17.73 -21.76 17.72
C SER A 201 17.08 -20.43 18.13
N ALA A 202 17.93 -19.42 18.35
CA ALA A 202 17.47 -18.04 18.56
C ALA A 202 16.65 -17.50 17.38
N ARG A 203 17.00 -17.90 16.14
CA ARG A 203 16.27 -17.52 14.93
C ARG A 203 14.85 -18.09 14.93
N GLU A 204 14.70 -19.36 15.29
CA GLU A 204 13.39 -20.00 15.39
C GLU A 204 12.53 -19.34 16.47
N ALA A 205 13.10 -18.99 17.62
CA ALA A 205 12.40 -18.26 18.67
C ALA A 205 11.91 -16.89 18.21
N SER A 206 12.74 -16.13 17.49
CA SER A 206 12.34 -14.84 16.92
C SER A 206 11.26 -14.99 15.84
N GLU A 207 11.34 -16.01 14.99
CA GLU A 207 10.33 -16.29 13.96
C GLU A 207 9.00 -16.71 14.57
N LEU A 208 9.01 -17.59 15.58
CA LEU A 208 7.81 -17.98 16.32
C LEU A 208 7.18 -16.78 17.03
N ALA A 209 7.99 -15.95 17.71
CA ALA A 209 7.50 -14.75 18.39
C ALA A 209 6.87 -13.74 17.41
N LEU A 210 7.47 -13.57 16.22
CA LEU A 210 6.92 -12.75 15.14
C LEU A 210 5.56 -13.27 14.66
N LEU A 211 5.48 -14.57 14.35
CA LEU A 211 4.25 -15.22 13.87
C LEU A 211 3.13 -15.18 14.93
N LEU A 212 3.50 -15.23 16.21
CA LEU A 212 2.57 -15.15 17.32
C LEU A 212 1.96 -13.75 17.52
N ARG A 213 2.79 -12.69 17.51
CA ARG A 213 2.29 -11.30 17.58
C ARG A 213 1.44 -10.93 16.36
N ALA A 214 1.82 -11.47 15.21
CA ALA A 214 1.14 -11.28 13.95
C ALA A 214 -0.30 -11.81 13.94
N GLY A 215 -0.61 -12.85 14.72
CA GLY A 215 -1.90 -13.52 14.74
C GLY A 215 -2.14 -14.48 13.56
N ALA A 216 -3.16 -15.33 13.69
CA ALA A 216 -3.51 -16.27 12.63
C ALA A 216 -4.39 -15.61 11.55
N LEU A 217 -4.35 -16.20 10.35
CA LEU A 217 -5.25 -15.83 9.26
C LEU A 217 -6.58 -16.59 9.42
N ALA A 218 -7.71 -15.92 9.22
CA ALA A 218 -9.04 -16.53 9.22
C ALA A 218 -9.23 -17.47 8.01
N ALA A 219 -8.63 -17.11 6.88
CA ALA A 219 -8.66 -17.92 5.67
C ALA A 219 -7.29 -17.87 4.97
N PRO A 220 -6.87 -18.96 4.30
CA PRO A 220 -5.61 -18.99 3.57
C PRO A 220 -5.62 -17.98 2.42
N ILE A 221 -4.57 -17.17 2.32
CA ILE A 221 -4.37 -16.19 1.24
C ILE A 221 -3.31 -16.69 0.26
N TYR A 222 -3.35 -16.17 -0.97
CA TYR A 222 -2.35 -16.43 -1.99
C TYR A 222 -2.04 -15.14 -2.76
N PHE A 223 -0.81 -15.02 -3.23
CA PHE A 223 -0.38 -13.88 -4.03
C PHE A 223 -0.98 -14.03 -5.45
N VAL A 224 -1.81 -13.06 -5.84
CA VAL A 224 -2.44 -13.01 -7.17
C VAL A 224 -1.53 -12.28 -8.17
N GLU A 225 -0.97 -11.16 -7.75
CA GLU A 225 -0.08 -10.32 -8.55
C GLU A 225 1.04 -9.81 -7.63
N GLU A 226 2.25 -9.74 -8.17
CA GLU A 226 3.41 -9.20 -7.46
C GLU A 226 4.13 -8.17 -8.32
N ARG A 227 4.48 -7.04 -7.70
CA ARG A 227 5.32 -6.02 -8.30
C ARG A 227 6.37 -5.62 -7.29
N THR A 228 7.63 -5.87 -7.61
CA THR A 228 8.78 -5.43 -6.82
C THR A 228 9.47 -4.30 -7.56
N ILE A 229 9.51 -3.12 -6.96
CA ILE A 229 10.28 -1.99 -7.46
C ILE A 229 11.43 -1.78 -6.49
N GLY A 230 12.66 -2.01 -6.96
CA GLY A 230 13.85 -1.81 -6.15
C GLY A 230 14.05 -0.34 -5.77
N PRO A 231 14.55 -0.02 -4.56
CA PRO A 231 14.80 1.35 -4.14
C PRO A 231 15.72 2.13 -5.10
N SER A 232 16.72 1.46 -5.68
CA SER A 232 17.63 2.05 -6.67
C SER A 232 16.92 2.45 -7.96
N LEU A 233 16.07 1.58 -8.50
CA LEU A 233 15.25 1.88 -9.68
C LEU A 233 14.26 3.02 -9.40
N GLY A 234 13.69 3.08 -8.19
CA GLY A 234 12.83 4.18 -7.77
C GLY A 234 13.57 5.52 -7.76
N ALA A 235 14.73 5.57 -7.11
CA ALA A 235 15.56 6.78 -7.02
C ALA A 235 16.05 7.24 -8.40
N GLU A 236 16.48 6.30 -9.25
CA GLU A 236 16.93 6.59 -10.61
C GLU A 236 15.80 7.13 -11.49
N ASN A 237 14.59 6.57 -11.37
CA ASN A 237 13.40 7.07 -12.07
C ASN A 237 13.02 8.49 -11.62
N ILE A 238 13.05 8.77 -10.32
CA ILE A 238 12.78 10.12 -9.79
C ILE A 238 13.82 11.11 -10.29
N ARG A 239 15.11 10.75 -10.22
CA ARG A 239 16.21 11.61 -10.68
C ARG A 239 16.11 11.89 -12.18
N SER A 240 15.88 10.86 -12.99
CA SER A 240 15.72 10.98 -14.43
C SER A 240 14.48 11.80 -14.81
N GLY A 241 13.36 11.60 -14.10
CA GLY A 241 12.14 12.39 -14.25
C GLY A 241 12.36 13.87 -13.92
N MET A 242 13.04 14.18 -12.81
CA MET A 242 13.37 15.56 -12.44
C MET A 242 14.29 16.23 -13.46
N ASN A 243 15.34 15.53 -13.91
CA ASN A 243 16.24 16.03 -14.96
C ASN A 243 15.47 16.32 -16.27
N SER A 244 14.52 15.45 -16.63
CA SER A 244 13.70 15.63 -17.84
C SER A 244 12.78 16.85 -17.72
N LEU A 245 12.19 17.07 -16.54
CA LEU A 245 11.38 18.25 -16.23
C LEU A 245 12.19 19.53 -16.32
N VAL A 246 13.37 19.59 -15.69
CA VAL A 246 14.24 20.77 -15.72
C VAL A 246 14.70 21.07 -17.15
N THR A 247 15.13 20.04 -17.89
CA THR A 247 15.58 20.19 -19.29
C THR A 247 14.44 20.67 -20.19
N GLY A 248 13.26 20.06 -20.08
CA GLY A 248 12.06 20.46 -20.83
C GLY A 248 11.63 21.90 -20.51
N PHE A 249 11.64 22.28 -19.23
CA PHE A 249 11.31 23.63 -18.80
C PHE A 249 12.25 24.68 -19.40
N VAL A 250 13.57 24.43 -19.36
CA VAL A 250 14.56 25.34 -19.98
C VAL A 250 14.37 25.46 -21.48
N LEU A 251 14.15 24.34 -22.19
CA LEU A 251 13.90 24.36 -23.63
C LEU A 251 12.65 25.17 -24.00
N VAL A 252 11.58 25.01 -23.24
CA VAL A 252 10.34 25.77 -23.43
C VAL A 252 10.55 27.26 -23.16
N MET A 253 11.28 27.63 -22.11
CA MET A 253 11.60 29.04 -21.83
C MET A 253 12.41 29.69 -22.96
N VAL A 254 13.40 28.96 -23.49
CA VAL A 254 14.22 29.42 -24.62
C VAL A 254 13.36 29.58 -25.88
N PHE A 255 12.49 28.61 -26.16
CA PHE A 255 11.56 28.67 -27.29
C PHE A 255 10.61 29.88 -27.20
N MET A 256 10.05 30.15 -26.01
CA MET A 256 9.17 31.29 -25.78
C MET A 256 9.90 32.62 -25.96
N LEU A 257 11.12 32.73 -25.45
CA LEU A 257 11.94 33.92 -25.62
C LEU A 257 12.32 34.16 -27.08
N ALA A 258 12.68 33.10 -27.81
CA ALA A 258 13.06 33.19 -29.22
C ALA A 258 11.87 33.57 -30.14
N THR A 259 10.69 33.03 -29.88
CA THR A 259 9.51 33.19 -30.75
C THR A 259 8.70 34.45 -30.43
N TYR A 260 8.56 34.81 -29.15
CA TYR A 260 7.68 35.87 -28.67
C TYR A 260 8.41 37.07 -28.04
N ARG A 261 9.75 37.08 -28.04
CA ARG A 261 10.57 38.21 -27.57
C ARG A 261 10.10 38.76 -26.21
N GLY A 262 9.61 40.00 -26.15
CA GLY A 262 9.15 40.64 -24.92
C GLY A 262 7.93 39.97 -24.29
N PHE A 263 6.95 39.53 -25.09
CA PHE A 263 5.85 38.70 -24.58
C PHE A 263 6.36 37.35 -24.07
N GLY A 264 7.43 36.81 -24.66
CA GLY A 264 8.11 35.60 -24.20
C GLY A 264 8.64 35.72 -22.76
N VAL A 265 9.18 36.88 -22.38
CA VAL A 265 9.65 37.14 -21.00
C VAL A 265 8.47 37.12 -20.02
N ILE A 266 7.35 37.74 -20.37
CA ILE A 266 6.14 37.75 -19.53
C ILE A 266 5.59 36.33 -19.36
N ALA A 267 5.52 35.55 -20.44
CA ALA A 267 5.12 34.14 -20.35
C ALA A 267 6.07 33.32 -19.50
N ASN A 268 7.39 33.54 -19.58
CA ASN A 268 8.36 32.83 -18.76
C ASN A 268 8.20 33.12 -17.26
N VAL A 269 7.90 34.38 -16.90
CA VAL A 269 7.60 34.74 -15.51
C VAL A 269 6.30 34.07 -15.05
N ALA A 270 5.24 34.14 -15.85
CA ALA A 270 3.97 33.47 -15.54
C ALA A 270 4.17 31.95 -15.39
N LEU A 271 4.92 31.32 -16.29
CA LEU A 271 5.22 29.90 -16.25
C LEU A 271 6.00 29.50 -14.98
N ALA A 272 6.99 30.29 -14.58
CA ALA A 272 7.74 30.05 -13.35
C ALA A 272 6.82 30.14 -12.12
N VAL A 273 5.95 31.15 -12.06
CA VAL A 273 4.96 31.27 -10.98
C VAL A 273 3.98 30.10 -10.98
N ASN A 274 3.54 29.64 -12.15
CA ASN A 274 2.67 28.47 -12.26
C ASN A 274 3.31 27.21 -11.66
N VAL A 275 4.58 26.92 -11.97
CA VAL A 275 5.29 25.77 -11.40
C VAL A 275 5.42 25.88 -9.88
N VAL A 276 5.75 27.07 -9.37
CA VAL A 276 5.82 27.31 -7.91
C VAL A 276 4.46 27.08 -7.25
N LEU A 277 3.38 27.61 -7.83
CA LEU A 277 2.02 27.40 -7.32
C LEU A 277 1.62 25.92 -7.36
N LEU A 278 1.95 25.21 -8.43
CA LEU A 278 1.68 23.78 -8.55
C LEU A 278 2.35 23.00 -7.41
N VAL A 279 3.64 23.22 -7.18
CA VAL A 279 4.39 22.56 -6.10
C VAL A 279 3.85 22.95 -4.73
N ALA A 280 3.50 24.23 -4.52
CA ALA A 280 2.93 24.70 -3.27
C ALA A 280 1.59 24.03 -2.94
N VAL A 281 0.69 23.92 -3.93
CA VAL A 281 -0.62 23.27 -3.75
C VAL A 281 -0.46 21.77 -3.53
N MET A 282 0.45 21.11 -4.26
CA MET A 282 0.76 19.70 -4.01
C MET A 282 1.29 19.46 -2.60
N SER A 283 2.17 20.33 -2.11
CA SER A 283 2.70 20.27 -0.75
C SER A 283 1.61 20.50 0.30
N LEU A 284 0.68 21.43 0.06
CA LEU A 284 -0.44 21.71 0.97
C LEU A 284 -1.39 20.51 1.10
N LEU A 285 -1.65 19.83 -0.02
CA LEU A 285 -2.53 18.66 -0.08
C LEU A 285 -1.83 17.34 0.29
N GLN A 286 -0.54 17.38 0.67
CA GLN A 286 0.31 16.20 0.89
C GLN A 286 0.23 15.19 -0.26
N ALA A 287 0.12 15.68 -1.49
CA ALA A 287 0.03 14.82 -2.67
C ALA A 287 1.39 14.15 -2.94
N VAL A 288 1.38 12.82 -3.11
CA VAL A 288 2.60 12.05 -3.34
C VAL A 288 3.16 12.34 -4.74
N LEU A 289 4.42 12.76 -4.80
CA LEU A 289 5.15 12.94 -6.06
C LEU A 289 5.65 11.59 -6.59
N THR A 290 4.84 10.98 -7.46
CA THR A 290 5.18 9.71 -8.14
C THR A 290 5.73 9.98 -9.54
N LEU A 291 6.36 8.97 -10.18
CA LEU A 291 6.82 9.08 -11.57
C LEU A 291 5.69 9.48 -12.56
N PRO A 292 4.49 8.87 -12.52
CA PRO A 292 3.35 9.38 -13.27
C PRO A 292 2.97 10.81 -12.87
N GLY A 293 3.05 11.15 -11.58
CA GLY A 293 2.85 12.53 -11.12
C GLY A 293 3.79 13.52 -11.80
N ILE A 294 5.08 13.18 -11.92
CA ILE A 294 6.07 14.00 -12.65
C ILE A 294 5.66 14.16 -14.13
N ALA A 295 5.18 13.09 -14.78
CA ALA A 295 4.68 13.18 -16.15
C ALA A 295 3.45 14.12 -16.25
N GLY A 296 2.58 14.12 -15.23
CA GLY A 296 1.48 15.07 -15.10
C GLY A 296 1.98 16.52 -15.02
N ILE A 297 3.03 16.77 -14.25
CA ILE A 297 3.66 18.11 -14.17
C ILE A 297 4.26 18.53 -15.52
N VAL A 298 4.95 17.64 -16.22
CA VAL A 298 5.51 17.93 -17.54
C VAL A 298 4.41 18.28 -18.54
N LEU A 299 3.30 17.53 -18.53
CA LEU A 299 2.14 17.81 -19.39
C LEU A 299 1.50 19.16 -19.06
N THR A 300 1.32 19.49 -17.77
CA THR A 300 0.71 20.77 -17.36
C THR A 300 1.60 21.96 -17.66
N VAL A 301 2.92 21.83 -17.58
CA VAL A 301 3.86 22.86 -18.03
C VAL A 301 3.69 23.14 -19.53
N GLY A 302 3.55 22.09 -20.34
CA GLY A 302 3.27 22.24 -21.78
C GLY A 302 1.96 22.98 -22.07
N MET A 303 0.88 22.58 -21.39
CA MET A 303 -0.44 23.24 -21.55
C MET A 303 -0.46 24.68 -21.03
N ALA A 304 0.29 24.98 -19.96
CA ALA A 304 0.40 26.35 -19.43
C ALA A 304 1.08 27.31 -20.41
N VAL A 305 2.00 26.79 -21.24
CA VAL A 305 2.62 27.57 -22.30
C VAL A 305 1.65 27.82 -23.45
N ASP A 306 0.88 26.80 -23.85
CA ASP A 306 -0.12 26.91 -24.91
C ASP A 306 -1.16 28.01 -24.63
N ALA A 307 -1.64 28.10 -23.38
CA ALA A 307 -2.55 29.16 -22.97
C ALA A 307 -1.96 30.57 -23.17
N ASN A 308 -0.69 30.78 -22.81
CA ASN A 308 0.00 32.06 -23.02
C ASN A 308 0.23 32.35 -24.51
N VAL A 309 0.56 31.32 -25.30
CA VAL A 309 0.72 31.41 -26.76
C VAL A 309 -0.60 31.81 -27.44
N LEU A 310 -1.72 31.22 -27.06
CA LEU A 310 -3.06 31.56 -27.57
C LEU A 310 -3.42 33.02 -27.26
N ILE A 311 -3.16 33.50 -26.04
CA ILE A 311 -3.38 34.89 -25.68
C ILE A 311 -2.55 35.81 -26.59
N PHE A 312 -1.24 35.57 -26.72
CA PHE A 312 -0.36 36.47 -27.47
C PHE A 312 -0.63 36.45 -28.97
N SER A 313 -0.93 35.28 -29.54
CA SER A 313 -1.33 35.16 -30.94
C SER A 313 -2.64 35.91 -31.20
N ARG A 314 -3.64 35.81 -30.31
CA ARG A 314 -4.90 36.56 -30.42
C ARG A 314 -4.68 38.07 -30.36
N ILE A 315 -3.85 38.54 -29.42
CA ILE A 315 -3.49 39.96 -29.32
C ILE A 315 -2.79 40.45 -30.61
N ARG A 316 -1.86 39.65 -31.15
CA ARG A 316 -1.16 39.96 -32.41
C ARG A 316 -2.14 40.02 -33.60
N GLU A 317 -3.10 39.10 -33.68
CA GLU A 317 -4.13 39.06 -34.72
C GLU A 317 -5.04 40.29 -34.67
N GLU A 318 -5.52 40.67 -33.48
CA GLU A 318 -6.39 41.85 -33.30
C GLU A 318 -5.65 43.17 -33.61
N ARG A 319 -4.34 43.23 -33.33
CA ARG A 319 -3.51 44.36 -33.73
C ARG A 319 -3.38 44.48 -35.25
N VAL A 320 -3.16 43.36 -35.94
CA VAL A 320 -3.08 43.34 -37.43
C VAL A 320 -4.40 43.78 -38.06
N ARG A 321 -5.53 43.54 -37.38
CA ARG A 321 -6.86 44.04 -37.79
C ARG A 321 -7.08 45.54 -37.56
N GLY A 322 -6.09 46.26 -37.05
CA GLY A 322 -6.11 47.71 -36.89
C GLY A 322 -6.66 48.22 -35.55
N LEU A 323 -6.88 47.34 -34.57
CA LEU A 323 -7.27 47.78 -33.22
C LEU A 323 -6.09 48.48 -32.52
N ALA A 324 -6.41 49.53 -31.75
CA ALA A 324 -5.43 50.23 -30.91
C ALA A 324 -4.83 49.27 -29.87
N ASP A 325 -3.55 49.43 -29.54
CA ASP A 325 -2.79 48.49 -28.70
C ASP A 325 -3.51 48.10 -27.38
N PRO A 326 -4.09 49.03 -26.58
CA PRO A 326 -4.82 48.65 -25.35
C PRO A 326 -6.12 47.88 -25.64
N GLN A 327 -6.79 48.20 -26.75
CA GLN A 327 -8.03 47.54 -27.16
C GLN A 327 -7.76 46.15 -27.73
N ALA A 328 -6.67 45.98 -28.48
CA ALA A 328 -6.21 44.69 -29.00
C ALA A 328 -5.85 43.72 -27.86
N VAL A 329 -5.22 44.22 -26.78
CA VAL A 329 -4.95 43.42 -25.57
C VAL A 329 -6.25 42.94 -24.93
N ARG A 330 -7.18 43.86 -24.64
CA ARG A 330 -8.45 43.51 -23.99
C ARG A 330 -9.28 42.50 -24.79
N VAL A 331 -9.47 42.76 -26.09
CA VAL A 331 -10.23 41.86 -26.98
C VAL A 331 -9.49 40.53 -27.17
N GLY A 332 -8.16 40.56 -27.21
CA GLY A 332 -7.32 39.37 -27.29
C GLY A 332 -7.51 38.45 -26.09
N PHE A 333 -7.47 38.98 -24.88
CA PHE A 333 -7.74 38.21 -23.65
C PHE A 333 -9.17 37.68 -23.60
N GLU A 334 -10.17 38.48 -23.95
CA GLU A 334 -11.59 38.06 -23.93
C GLU A 334 -11.86 36.88 -24.88
N ARG A 335 -11.32 36.92 -26.10
CA ARG A 335 -11.47 35.83 -27.08
C ARG A 335 -10.66 34.60 -26.70
N ALA A 336 -9.41 34.79 -26.26
CA ALA A 336 -8.55 33.68 -25.87
C ALA A 336 -9.08 32.96 -24.62
N PHE A 337 -9.70 33.70 -23.69
CA PHE A 337 -10.23 33.13 -22.44
C PHE A 337 -11.25 32.02 -22.69
N VAL A 338 -12.19 32.20 -23.63
CA VAL A 338 -13.21 31.18 -23.94
C VAL A 338 -12.56 29.89 -24.43
N THR A 339 -11.63 30.00 -25.38
CA THR A 339 -10.90 28.83 -25.91
C THR A 339 -10.05 28.13 -24.85
N ILE A 340 -9.36 28.90 -24.00
CA ILE A 340 -8.52 28.36 -22.92
C ILE A 340 -9.40 27.66 -21.88
N LEU A 341 -10.53 28.27 -21.52
CA LEU A 341 -11.45 27.70 -20.55
C LEU A 341 -12.05 26.39 -21.05
N ASP A 342 -12.51 26.35 -22.31
CA ASP A 342 -13.08 25.14 -22.92
C ASP A 342 -12.07 23.97 -22.96
N SER A 343 -10.84 24.24 -23.39
CA SER A 343 -9.77 23.23 -23.44
C SER A 343 -9.37 22.72 -22.04
N ASN A 344 -9.32 23.60 -21.04
CA ASN A 344 -8.97 23.21 -19.68
C ASN A 344 -10.11 22.49 -18.95
N ILE A 345 -11.37 22.89 -19.13
CA ILE A 345 -12.53 22.23 -18.51
C ILE A 345 -12.66 20.78 -19.00
N THR A 346 -12.52 20.56 -20.31
CA THR A 346 -12.60 19.21 -20.89
C THR A 346 -11.50 18.31 -20.33
N THR A 347 -10.27 18.82 -20.22
CA THR A 347 -9.14 18.08 -19.66
C THR A 347 -9.28 17.86 -18.15
N LEU A 348 -9.81 18.85 -17.41
CA LEU A 348 -10.08 18.74 -15.98
C LEU A 348 -11.11 17.65 -15.68
N LEU A 349 -12.15 17.54 -16.51
CA LEU A 349 -13.16 16.49 -16.37
C LEU A 349 -12.54 15.09 -16.52
N VAL A 350 -11.64 14.91 -17.49
CA VAL A 350 -10.86 13.66 -17.64
C VAL A 350 -10.02 13.39 -16.40
N ALA A 351 -9.33 14.40 -15.87
CA ALA A 351 -8.52 14.26 -14.66
C ALA A 351 -9.38 13.86 -13.44
N ILE A 352 -10.57 14.43 -13.27
CA ILE A 352 -11.50 14.07 -12.18
C ILE A 352 -11.96 12.61 -12.31
N ILE A 353 -12.33 12.18 -13.52
CA ILE A 353 -12.73 10.78 -13.78
C ILE A 353 -11.57 9.83 -13.46
N LEU A 354 -10.36 10.14 -13.92
CA LEU A 354 -9.16 9.34 -13.65
C LEU A 354 -8.80 9.33 -12.15
N ALA A 355 -9.04 10.40 -11.41
CA ALA A 355 -8.79 10.45 -9.97
C ALA A 355 -9.83 9.63 -9.17
N GLY A 356 -11.08 9.58 -9.65
CA GLY A 356 -12.16 8.82 -9.02
C GLY A 356 -12.12 7.32 -9.29
N ILE A 357 -11.77 6.92 -10.52
CA ILE A 357 -11.78 5.52 -10.96
C ILE A 357 -10.38 4.90 -10.98
N GLY A 358 -9.34 5.71 -11.22
CA GLY A 358 -7.96 5.25 -11.30
C GLY A 358 -7.42 4.77 -9.96
N SER A 359 -6.51 3.80 -10.01
CA SER A 359 -5.81 3.27 -8.83
C SER A 359 -4.29 3.50 -8.96
N GLY A 360 -3.64 3.60 -7.79
CA GLY A 360 -2.18 3.75 -7.65
C GLY A 360 -1.58 4.83 -8.57
N PRO A 361 -0.72 4.46 -9.55
CA PRO A 361 -0.05 5.38 -10.48
C PRO A 361 -0.99 6.35 -11.22
N VAL A 362 -2.13 5.88 -11.71
CA VAL A 362 -3.05 6.67 -12.55
C VAL A 362 -3.73 7.76 -11.72
N LYS A 363 -4.05 7.45 -10.46
CA LYS A 363 -4.64 8.41 -9.52
C LYS A 363 -3.65 9.54 -9.20
N GLY A 364 -2.38 9.20 -9.00
CA GLY A 364 -1.31 10.19 -8.77
C GLY A 364 -1.17 11.15 -9.96
N PHE A 365 -1.09 10.62 -11.18
CA PHE A 365 -1.09 11.43 -12.41
C PHE A 365 -2.32 12.35 -12.49
N ALA A 366 -3.51 11.81 -12.25
CA ALA A 366 -4.76 12.55 -12.33
C ALA A 366 -4.84 13.73 -11.35
N ILE A 367 -4.39 13.54 -10.10
CA ILE A 367 -4.34 14.61 -9.09
C ILE A 367 -3.38 15.72 -9.53
N THR A 368 -2.19 15.37 -9.99
CA THR A 368 -1.21 16.36 -10.47
C THR A 368 -1.70 17.12 -11.70
N LEU A 369 -2.40 16.45 -12.62
CA LEU A 369 -2.99 17.05 -13.80
C LEU A 369 -4.11 18.03 -13.43
N ALA A 370 -5.03 17.63 -12.54
CA ALA A 370 -6.13 18.49 -12.10
C ALA A 370 -5.62 19.75 -11.40
N ILE A 371 -4.67 19.62 -10.47
CA ILE A 371 -4.04 20.76 -9.80
C ILE A 371 -3.36 21.66 -10.81
N GLY A 372 -2.55 21.10 -11.71
CA GLY A 372 -1.80 21.89 -12.68
C GLY A 372 -2.68 22.61 -13.70
N ILE A 373 -3.84 22.06 -14.07
CA ILE A 373 -4.84 22.76 -14.90
C ILE A 373 -5.42 23.96 -14.15
N CYS A 374 -5.80 23.78 -12.87
CA CYS A 374 -6.34 24.86 -12.06
C CYS A 374 -5.32 25.99 -11.85
N THR A 375 -4.06 25.67 -11.53
CA THR A 375 -3.00 26.67 -11.37
C THR A 375 -2.64 27.34 -12.69
N SER A 376 -2.65 26.59 -13.80
CA SER A 376 -2.40 27.11 -15.14
C SER A 376 -3.47 28.11 -15.56
N LEU A 377 -4.76 27.77 -15.40
CA LEU A 377 -5.87 28.65 -15.70
C LEU A 377 -5.79 29.93 -14.88
N PHE A 378 -5.51 29.83 -13.57
CA PHE A 378 -5.31 30.99 -12.70
C PHE A 378 -4.16 31.87 -13.18
N THR A 379 -3.01 31.27 -13.49
CA THR A 379 -1.80 31.99 -13.89
C THR A 379 -1.99 32.67 -15.26
N ALA A 380 -2.51 31.96 -16.25
CA ALA A 380 -2.70 32.49 -17.60
C ALA A 380 -3.77 33.60 -17.66
N THR A 381 -4.83 33.50 -16.85
CA THR A 381 -5.95 34.46 -16.92
C THR A 381 -5.75 35.67 -16.02
N LEU A 382 -5.13 35.50 -14.85
CA LEU A 382 -4.97 36.57 -13.86
C LEU A 382 -3.56 37.14 -13.86
N ILE A 383 -2.52 36.30 -13.74
CA ILE A 383 -1.13 36.77 -13.61
C ILE A 383 -0.62 37.31 -14.93
N THR A 384 -0.80 36.58 -16.05
CA THR A 384 -0.37 37.07 -17.37
C THR A 384 -1.11 38.36 -17.73
N ARG A 385 -2.41 38.45 -17.41
CA ARG A 385 -3.19 39.67 -17.62
C ARG A 385 -2.69 40.84 -16.79
N LEU A 386 -2.44 40.63 -15.50
CA LEU A 386 -1.89 41.65 -14.60
C LEU A 386 -0.53 42.16 -15.08
N LEU A 387 0.33 41.25 -15.54
CA LEU A 387 1.64 41.63 -16.09
C LEU A 387 1.49 42.42 -17.39
N VAL A 388 0.65 41.98 -18.32
CA VAL A 388 0.46 42.67 -19.61
C VAL A 388 -0.22 44.03 -19.42
N GLU A 389 -1.30 44.11 -18.65
CA GLU A 389 -2.00 45.37 -18.35
C GLU A 389 -1.12 46.31 -17.48
N GLY A 390 -0.36 45.77 -16.53
CA GLY A 390 0.55 46.57 -15.70
C GLY A 390 1.75 47.15 -16.47
N LEU A 391 2.33 46.38 -17.40
CA LEU A 391 3.47 46.85 -18.22
C LEU A 391 3.03 47.72 -19.40
N PHE A 392 1.86 47.47 -20.00
CA PHE A 392 1.45 48.08 -21.27
C PHE A 392 0.10 48.83 -21.24
N GLY A 393 -0.62 48.86 -20.11
CA GLY A 393 -1.97 49.43 -20.01
C GLY A 393 -2.09 50.92 -20.31
N HIS A 394 -0.98 51.66 -20.33
CA HIS A 394 -0.96 53.11 -20.62
C HIS A 394 0.05 53.54 -21.70
N ARG A 395 0.72 52.61 -22.39
CA ARG A 395 1.73 52.91 -23.42
C ARG A 395 1.54 52.06 -24.67
N TYR A 396 1.91 52.62 -25.83
CA TYR A 396 1.99 51.86 -27.10
C TYR A 396 2.84 50.61 -26.92
N LEU A 397 2.40 49.48 -27.48
CA LEU A 397 3.14 48.22 -27.47
C LEU A 397 4.45 48.44 -28.23
N PRO A 398 5.61 48.41 -27.54
CA PRO A 398 6.86 48.70 -28.20
C PRO A 398 7.19 47.60 -29.20
N LYS A 399 7.87 47.94 -30.30
CA LYS A 399 8.18 46.99 -31.40
C LYS A 399 8.97 45.75 -30.96
N TRP A 400 9.62 45.78 -29.79
CA TRP A 400 10.34 44.65 -29.19
C TRP A 400 9.45 43.72 -28.35
N ALA A 401 8.24 44.17 -27.97
CA ALA A 401 7.27 43.35 -27.26
C ALA A 401 6.66 42.30 -28.20
N LEU A 402 6.47 42.63 -29.48
CA LEU A 402 5.90 41.71 -30.47
C LEU A 402 6.87 40.64 -30.99
#